data_AF-A0A150TTT4-F1
#
_entry.id   AF-A0A150TTT4-F1
#
_cell.length_a   1.000
_cell.length_b   1.000
_cell.length_c   1.000
_cell.angle_alpha   90.00
_cell.angle_beta   90.00
_cell.angle_gamma   90.00
#
_symmetry.space_group_name_H-M   'P 1'
#
loop_
_entity.id
_entity.type
_entity.pdbx_description
1 polymer ?
#
loop_
_entity_poly.entity_id
_entity_poly.type
_entity_poly.pdbx_seq_one_letter_code
_entity_poly.pdbx_strand_id
1 'polypeptide(L)'
;MAPWYNLFVPPGKKPADYPGGSTTLSVHHLDQLAAQAGDDYSLVDATGATVLYDIRVNEPMFRDIQKRNLYSAAGFDAACKADGGDCTQETYLPPNEGSGEGSVELKTAWRDFGAKSCPTSMYCVGHWGLAGMHVVQKTKLHGEWIWASFEHVDNSPDCQPGGSNPIAATGPSGQPWALFDPTTAPAGVMSSGVCDVKAKPPQCNGDPRTNAPCGGTGQPACVFKAINVCRTDQLPAGGASNQNCTVDNTPAGNARNVACLNATLDPQLSGPWTNYRLVGTVWVEGGVAPTQDFRVNIFQEPSDAGVPSKDAAGSVHMANTTMETWMQTGSTGFEPPNVQNDKKAGCFQCHHLPNAPSTASFPQGDLSHIFSKIKTGATTKLVEVK
;
A
#
# COMPACT_ATOMS: atom_id res chain seq x y z
N MET A 1 -7.54 0.26 17.00
CA MET A 1 -6.37 -0.56 16.59
C MET A 1 -5.12 -0.07 17.30
N ALA A 2 -4.19 -0.95 17.62
CA ALA A 2 -2.93 -0.60 18.27
C ALA A 2 -1.93 -0.06 17.23
N PRO A 3 -1.31 1.11 17.44
CA PRO A 3 -0.23 1.54 16.58
C PRO A 3 1.01 0.66 16.79
N TRP A 4 1.86 0.58 15.77
CA TRP A 4 3.02 -0.29 15.80
C TRP A 4 3.98 0.00 16.97
N TYR A 5 4.09 1.24 17.41
CA TYR A 5 4.97 1.63 18.53
C TYR A 5 4.45 1.20 19.91
N ASN A 6 3.20 0.72 20.00
CA ASN A 6 2.74 0.00 21.18
C ASN A 6 3.23 -1.45 21.18
N LEU A 7 3.57 -1.99 20.01
CA LEU A 7 3.96 -3.38 19.81
C LEU A 7 5.47 -3.55 19.77
N PHE A 8 6.21 -2.68 19.09
CA PHE A 8 7.67 -2.74 19.00
C PHE A 8 8.28 -1.70 19.93
N VAL A 9 8.49 -2.13 21.18
CA VAL A 9 9.06 -1.31 22.25
C VAL A 9 10.60 -1.45 22.30
N PRO A 10 11.31 -0.55 22.98
CA PRO A 10 12.77 -0.64 23.10
C PRO A 10 13.28 -2.00 23.60
N PRO A 11 14.49 -2.43 23.20
CA PRO A 11 15.05 -3.72 23.60
C PRO A 11 14.97 -3.99 25.11
N GLY A 12 14.62 -5.23 25.46
CA GLY A 12 14.48 -5.67 26.86
C GLY A 12 13.16 -5.27 27.52
N LYS A 13 12.27 -4.56 26.82
CA LYS A 13 10.90 -4.28 27.31
C LYS A 13 9.87 -5.21 26.68
N LYS A 14 8.82 -5.49 27.45
CA LYS A 14 7.60 -6.14 26.96
C LYS A 14 6.59 -5.05 26.58
N PRO A 15 5.90 -5.18 25.44
CA PRO A 15 4.77 -4.35 25.07
C PRO A 15 3.69 -4.34 26.16
N ALA A 16 3.03 -3.19 26.36
CA ALA A 16 1.87 -3.09 27.23
C ALA A 16 0.66 -3.84 26.64
N ASP A 17 -0.40 -4.03 27.42
CA ASP A 17 -1.63 -4.66 26.92
C ASP A 17 -2.21 -3.90 25.73
N TYR A 18 -3.02 -4.60 24.91
CA TYR A 18 -3.68 -4.00 23.77
C TYR A 18 -4.48 -2.77 24.23
N PRO A 19 -4.25 -1.57 23.65
CA PRO A 19 -4.81 -0.32 24.16
C PRO A 19 -6.35 -0.25 24.07
N GLY A 20 -6.98 -1.06 23.21
CA GLY A 20 -8.42 -0.97 22.96
C GLY A 20 -8.81 0.31 22.20
N GLY A 21 -10.02 0.32 21.64
CA GLY A 21 -10.64 1.52 21.08
C GLY A 21 -9.86 2.24 19.96
N SER A 22 -10.14 3.54 19.83
CA SER A 22 -9.47 4.45 18.90
C SER A 22 -8.20 5.01 19.54
N THR A 23 -7.06 4.83 18.87
CA THR A 23 -5.78 5.39 19.28
C THR A 23 -5.49 6.65 18.49
N THR A 24 -4.99 7.70 19.14
CA THR A 24 -4.64 8.95 18.45
C THR A 24 -3.37 8.75 17.61
N LEU A 25 -3.33 9.34 16.41
CA LEU A 25 -2.11 9.36 15.60
C LEU A 25 -1.01 10.15 16.33
N SER A 26 0.14 9.51 16.57
CA SER A 26 1.33 10.19 17.05
C SER A 26 2.21 10.54 15.86
N VAL A 27 2.22 11.81 15.49
CA VAL A 27 2.90 12.32 14.30
C VAL A 27 4.42 12.14 14.38
N HIS A 28 4.99 12.12 15.59
CA HIS A 28 6.41 11.86 15.82
C HIS A 28 6.81 10.43 15.40
N HIS A 29 5.87 9.49 15.35
CA HIS A 29 6.12 8.09 14.98
C HIS A 29 5.80 7.76 13.53
N LEU A 30 5.37 8.75 12.74
CA LEU A 30 5.22 8.60 11.29
C LEU A 30 6.60 8.33 10.65
N ASP A 31 6.62 7.50 9.62
CA ASP A 31 7.80 7.09 8.86
C ASP A 31 8.89 6.30 9.60
N GLN A 32 8.74 6.07 10.90
CA GLN A 32 9.78 5.38 11.66
C GLN A 32 9.77 3.87 11.42
N LEU A 33 8.57 3.27 11.33
CA LEU A 33 8.40 1.86 10.98
C LEU A 33 8.05 1.65 9.51
N ALA A 34 7.14 2.47 8.99
CA ALA A 34 6.59 2.34 7.65
C ALA A 34 7.24 3.35 6.73
N ALA A 35 7.76 2.94 5.58
CA ALA A 35 8.00 3.85 4.47
C ALA A 35 6.85 3.72 3.45
N GLN A 36 6.94 4.48 2.35
CA GLN A 36 6.21 4.13 1.14
C GLN A 36 6.48 2.64 0.83
N ALA A 37 5.45 1.90 0.44
CA ALA A 37 5.59 0.47 0.18
C ALA A 37 6.38 0.23 -1.12
N GLY A 38 7.53 -0.43 -0.98
CA GLY A 38 8.23 -1.08 -2.10
C GLY A 38 9.58 -0.49 -2.51
N ASP A 39 9.87 0.79 -2.21
CA ASP A 39 11.10 1.42 -2.73
C ASP A 39 11.80 2.47 -1.83
N ASP A 40 11.32 2.69 -0.59
CA ASP A 40 11.87 3.68 0.37
C ASP A 40 11.92 5.13 -0.17
N TYR A 41 11.21 5.48 -1.24
CA TYR A 41 11.14 6.86 -1.74
C TYR A 41 10.10 7.67 -0.97
N SER A 42 10.34 8.98 -0.85
CA SER A 42 9.35 9.89 -0.25
C SER A 42 8.35 10.38 -1.29
N LEU A 43 7.06 10.34 -0.93
CA LEU A 43 6.00 10.98 -1.68
C LEU A 43 5.86 12.46 -1.26
N VAL A 44 5.95 13.33 -2.25
CA VAL A 44 5.80 14.79 -2.10
C VAL A 44 4.60 15.23 -2.93
N ASP A 45 3.68 15.95 -2.30
CA ASP A 45 2.46 16.45 -2.92
C ASP A 45 2.74 17.59 -3.91
N ALA A 46 1.73 17.97 -4.70
CA ALA A 46 1.82 19.03 -5.71
C ALA A 46 2.22 20.41 -5.14
N THR A 47 2.10 20.62 -3.83
CA THR A 47 2.47 21.85 -3.13
C THR A 47 3.82 21.77 -2.42
N GLY A 48 4.51 20.62 -2.48
CA GLY A 48 5.80 20.39 -1.83
C GLY A 48 5.71 19.77 -0.42
N ALA A 49 4.52 19.42 0.07
CA ALA A 49 4.35 18.80 1.38
C ALA A 49 4.59 17.30 1.33
N THR A 50 5.16 16.73 2.40
CA THR A 50 5.46 15.30 2.48
C THR A 50 4.24 14.49 2.88
N VAL A 51 4.18 13.26 2.38
CA VAL A 51 3.26 12.21 2.84
C VAL A 51 4.05 11.22 3.68
N LEU A 52 3.58 10.96 4.91
CA LEU A 52 4.21 10.01 5.84
C LEU A 52 3.26 8.86 6.20
N TYR A 53 3.78 7.79 6.77
CA TYR A 53 3.11 6.50 6.89
C TYR A 53 3.01 6.01 8.35
N ASP A 54 1.90 5.35 8.65
CA ASP A 54 1.64 4.67 9.93
C ASP A 54 1.15 3.24 9.67
N ILE A 55 1.47 2.32 10.59
CA ILE A 55 0.98 0.94 10.61
C ILE A 55 0.28 0.69 11.94
N ARG A 56 -0.89 0.07 11.87
CA ARG A 56 -1.68 -0.35 13.04
C ARG A 56 -2.15 -1.78 12.89
N VAL A 57 -2.35 -2.45 14.02
CA VAL A 57 -2.80 -3.84 14.08
C VAL A 57 -4.02 -3.98 14.98
N ASN A 58 -4.89 -4.94 14.68
CA ASN A 58 -6.03 -5.25 15.56
C ASN A 58 -5.61 -6.14 16.74
N GLU A 59 -6.56 -6.40 17.64
CA GLU A 59 -6.31 -7.14 18.88
C GLU A 59 -5.84 -8.59 18.67
N PRO A 60 -6.47 -9.41 17.80
CA PRO A 60 -5.99 -10.75 17.49
C PRO A 60 -4.51 -10.78 17.08
N MET A 61 -4.11 -9.95 16.12
CA MET A 61 -2.73 -9.87 15.66
C MET A 61 -1.78 -9.40 16.77
N PHE A 62 -2.15 -8.34 17.49
CA PHE A 62 -1.34 -7.78 18.57
C PHE A 62 -1.07 -8.80 19.69
N ARG A 63 -2.12 -9.50 20.14
CA ARG A 63 -2.02 -10.50 21.21
C ARG A 63 -1.21 -11.70 20.78
N ASP A 64 -1.33 -12.11 19.53
CA ASP A 64 -0.56 -13.22 19.00
C ASP A 64 0.94 -12.89 18.90
N ILE A 65 1.29 -11.71 18.39
CA ILE A 65 2.68 -11.21 18.37
C ILE A 65 3.25 -11.15 19.79
N GLN A 66 2.48 -10.68 20.77
CA GLN A 66 2.90 -10.70 22.18
C GLN A 66 3.09 -12.11 22.73
N LYS A 67 2.11 -13.00 22.51
CA LYS A 67 2.11 -14.37 23.03
C LYS A 67 3.30 -15.16 22.50
N ARG A 68 3.66 -14.97 21.23
CA ARG A 68 4.77 -15.65 20.55
C ARG A 68 6.10 -14.91 20.65
N ASN A 69 6.17 -13.79 21.40
CA ASN A 69 7.36 -12.96 21.56
C ASN A 69 7.92 -12.40 20.23
N LEU A 70 7.08 -12.28 19.20
CA LEU A 70 7.46 -11.82 17.86
C LEU A 70 7.73 -10.31 17.77
N TYR A 71 7.57 -9.58 18.87
CA TYR A 71 7.90 -8.15 18.95
C TYR A 71 9.38 -7.87 19.22
N SER A 72 10.18 -8.90 19.55
CA SER A 72 11.60 -8.77 19.87
C SER A 72 12.45 -9.46 18.81
N ALA A 73 13.66 -8.95 18.54
CA ALA A 73 14.58 -9.59 17.58
C ALA A 73 14.87 -11.04 17.95
N ALA A 74 15.22 -11.29 19.20
CA ALA A 74 15.47 -12.65 19.69
C ALA A 74 14.26 -13.57 19.54
N GLY A 75 13.04 -13.09 19.81
CA GLY A 75 11.83 -13.89 19.68
C GLY A 75 11.44 -14.13 18.22
N PHE A 76 11.56 -13.13 17.36
CA PHE A 76 11.33 -13.26 15.93
C PHE A 76 12.35 -14.18 15.26
N ASP A 77 13.65 -14.01 15.54
CA ASP A 77 14.73 -14.86 15.00
C ASP A 77 14.60 -16.31 15.45
N ALA A 78 14.18 -16.54 16.71
CA ALA A 78 13.89 -17.88 17.21
C ALA A 78 12.68 -18.51 16.51
N ALA A 79 11.61 -17.74 16.28
CA ALA A 79 10.40 -18.20 15.61
C ALA A 79 10.63 -18.51 14.13
N CYS A 80 11.42 -17.68 13.44
CA CYS A 80 11.70 -17.83 12.01
C CYS A 80 12.94 -18.71 11.71
N LYS A 81 13.58 -19.26 12.76
CA LYS A 81 14.83 -20.04 12.68
C LYS A 81 15.88 -19.36 11.81
N ALA A 82 16.31 -18.17 12.21
CA ALA A 82 17.26 -17.40 11.43
C ALA A 82 18.59 -18.16 11.19
N ASP A 83 19.05 -18.21 9.94
CA ASP A 83 20.35 -18.73 9.52
C ASP A 83 21.07 -17.67 8.67
N GLY A 84 22.30 -17.28 9.06
CA GLY A 84 23.04 -16.20 8.38
C GLY A 84 22.37 -14.82 8.42
N GLY A 85 21.30 -14.64 9.19
CA GLY A 85 20.47 -13.42 9.22
C GLY A 85 19.15 -13.55 8.43
N ASP A 86 18.97 -14.62 7.66
CA ASP A 86 17.79 -14.89 6.85
C ASP A 86 16.83 -15.83 7.58
N CYS A 87 15.53 -15.56 7.48
CA CYS A 87 14.52 -16.45 8.07
C CYS A 87 14.36 -17.70 7.21
N THR A 88 14.44 -18.87 7.84
CA THR A 88 14.29 -20.18 7.16
C THR A 88 12.92 -20.80 7.36
N GLN A 89 12.10 -20.22 8.24
CA GLN A 89 10.71 -20.62 8.48
C GLN A 89 9.80 -19.39 8.55
N GLU A 90 8.63 -19.48 7.93
CA GLU A 90 7.65 -18.40 7.96
C GLU A 90 6.90 -18.31 9.29
N THR A 91 6.54 -17.07 9.64
CA THR A 91 5.87 -16.74 10.91
C THR A 91 4.42 -16.35 10.68
N TYR A 92 3.56 -17.33 10.45
CA TYR A 92 2.15 -17.08 10.14
C TYR A 92 1.38 -16.41 11.28
N LEU A 93 0.68 -15.32 10.98
CA LEU A 93 -0.26 -14.64 11.87
C LEU A 93 -1.65 -15.30 11.80
N PRO A 94 -2.47 -15.22 12.86
CA PRO A 94 -3.72 -15.98 12.93
C PRO A 94 -4.78 -15.46 11.93
N PRO A 95 -5.44 -16.34 11.15
CA PRO A 95 -6.69 -16.01 10.47
C PRO A 95 -7.85 -15.92 11.47
N ASN A 96 -9.08 -15.66 11.01
CA ASN A 96 -10.23 -15.77 11.89
C ASN A 96 -10.65 -17.23 12.13
N GLU A 97 -10.88 -17.57 13.39
CA GLU A 97 -11.45 -18.84 13.83
C GLU A 97 -12.96 -18.66 14.07
N GLY A 98 -13.77 -18.70 13.01
CA GLY A 98 -15.24 -18.59 13.09
C GLY A 98 -15.76 -17.17 12.86
N SER A 99 -16.55 -16.62 13.79
CA SER A 99 -17.22 -15.31 13.64
C SER A 99 -16.38 -14.11 14.12
N GLY A 100 -15.17 -14.35 14.64
CA GLY A 100 -14.26 -13.28 15.05
C GLY A 100 -13.54 -12.63 13.87
N GLU A 101 -12.81 -11.56 14.15
CA GLU A 101 -11.83 -10.98 13.22
C GLU A 101 -10.53 -11.79 13.26
N GLY A 102 -9.88 -11.93 12.10
CA GLY A 102 -8.55 -12.50 11.99
C GLY A 102 -7.51 -11.42 12.26
N SER A 103 -6.26 -11.67 11.89
CA SER A 103 -5.26 -10.59 11.88
C SER A 103 -5.67 -9.52 10.87
N VAL A 104 -5.62 -8.26 11.31
CA VAL A 104 -5.82 -7.08 10.45
C VAL A 104 -4.65 -6.14 10.64
N GLU A 105 -4.03 -5.76 9.53
CA GLU A 105 -3.04 -4.70 9.45
C GLU A 105 -3.64 -3.52 8.67
N LEU A 106 -3.51 -2.32 9.23
CA LEU A 106 -3.92 -1.07 8.63
C LEU A 106 -2.67 -0.25 8.36
N LYS A 107 -2.33 -0.04 7.10
CA LYS A 107 -1.32 0.93 6.67
C LYS A 107 -2.03 2.21 6.24
N THR A 108 -1.56 3.37 6.68
CA THR A 108 -2.17 4.68 6.37
C THR A 108 -1.12 5.68 5.90
N ALA A 109 -1.49 6.52 4.94
CA ALA A 109 -0.66 7.59 4.37
C ALA A 109 -1.27 8.93 4.78
N TRP A 110 -0.45 9.82 5.31
CA TRP A 110 -0.86 11.08 5.94
C TRP A 110 -0.14 12.24 5.29
N ARG A 111 -0.90 13.16 4.71
CA ARG A 111 -0.41 14.39 4.09
C ARG A 111 -0.28 15.50 5.13
N ASP A 112 0.86 16.18 5.15
CA ASP A 112 1.06 17.36 5.98
C ASP A 112 0.43 18.62 5.36
N PHE A 113 -0.34 19.37 6.14
CA PHE A 113 -0.82 20.71 5.77
C PHE A 113 -0.04 21.84 6.45
N GLY A 114 0.93 21.51 7.32
CA GLY A 114 1.82 22.43 7.99
C GLY A 114 1.07 23.45 8.86
N ALA A 115 1.26 24.74 8.56
CA ALA A 115 0.55 25.82 9.25
C ALA A 115 -0.92 25.98 8.79
N LYS A 116 -1.30 25.35 7.67
CA LYS A 116 -2.69 25.36 7.20
C LYS A 116 -3.49 24.30 7.96
N SER A 117 -4.78 24.56 8.16
CA SER A 117 -5.67 23.54 8.70
C SER A 117 -5.88 22.42 7.68
N CYS A 118 -5.87 21.17 8.17
CA CYS A 118 -6.34 20.04 7.38
C CYS A 118 -7.80 20.28 6.96
N PRO A 119 -8.18 20.06 5.69
CA PRO A 119 -9.49 20.37 5.17
C PRO A 119 -10.55 19.41 5.74
N THR A 120 -11.76 19.90 5.98
CA THR A 120 -12.87 19.09 6.54
C THR A 120 -13.34 17.97 5.61
N SER A 121 -12.93 17.99 4.33
CA SER A 121 -13.14 16.88 3.40
C SER A 121 -12.27 15.67 3.73
N MET A 122 -11.19 15.84 4.48
CA MET A 122 -10.30 14.76 4.90
C MET A 122 -10.56 14.33 6.34
N TYR A 123 -10.21 13.08 6.64
CA TYR A 123 -10.08 12.63 8.02
C TYR A 123 -8.79 13.24 8.61
N CYS A 124 -8.93 14.15 9.57
CA CYS A 124 -7.83 14.96 10.08
C CYS A 124 -7.40 14.56 11.50
N VAL A 125 -6.09 14.58 11.74
CA VAL A 125 -5.49 14.61 13.08
C VAL A 125 -4.52 15.80 13.16
N GLY A 126 -4.96 16.90 13.77
CA GLY A 126 -4.21 18.16 13.72
C GLY A 126 -4.14 18.71 12.29
N HIS A 127 -2.93 19.02 11.81
CA HIS A 127 -2.70 19.40 10.41
C HIS A 127 -2.49 18.21 9.46
N TRP A 128 -2.57 16.96 9.94
CA TRP A 128 -2.39 15.78 9.08
C TRP A 128 -3.73 15.31 8.53
N GLY A 129 -3.82 15.14 7.22
CA GLY A 129 -4.98 14.56 6.53
C GLY A 129 -4.68 13.18 5.99
N LEU A 130 -5.59 12.22 6.20
CA LEU A 130 -5.47 10.88 5.63
C LEU A 130 -5.55 10.99 4.09
N ALA A 131 -4.52 10.56 3.39
CA ALA A 131 -4.46 10.54 1.93
C ALA A 131 -4.90 9.19 1.36
N GLY A 132 -4.52 8.08 1.99
CA GLY A 132 -4.86 6.74 1.52
C GLY A 132 -4.58 5.68 2.58
N MET A 133 -5.07 4.47 2.35
CA MET A 133 -4.87 3.35 3.28
C MET A 133 -4.95 2.00 2.61
N HIS A 134 -4.28 1.03 3.23
CA HIS A 134 -4.50 -0.39 3.01
C HIS A 134 -5.12 -1.00 4.24
N VAL A 135 -6.24 -1.70 4.05
CA VAL A 135 -6.80 -2.60 5.04
C VAL A 135 -6.47 -4.01 4.57
N VAL A 136 -5.66 -4.70 5.36
CA VAL A 136 -5.13 -6.02 5.01
C VAL A 136 -5.61 -7.01 6.06
N GLN A 137 -6.35 -8.03 5.64
CA GLN A 137 -7.04 -8.93 6.57
C GLN A 137 -6.83 -10.40 6.23
N LYS A 138 -6.52 -11.21 7.26
CA LYS A 138 -6.61 -12.67 7.19
C LYS A 138 -8.02 -13.13 7.48
N THR A 139 -8.51 -14.07 6.67
CA THR A 139 -9.80 -14.74 6.88
C THR A 139 -9.59 -16.26 6.89
N LYS A 140 -10.64 -17.00 7.23
CA LYS A 140 -10.64 -18.46 7.29
C LYS A 140 -10.35 -19.08 5.93
N LEU A 141 -10.81 -18.43 4.86
CA LEU A 141 -10.62 -18.87 3.48
C LEU A 141 -9.38 -18.27 2.84
N HIS A 142 -8.89 -17.15 3.38
CA HIS A 142 -7.69 -16.44 2.91
C HIS A 142 -6.71 -16.26 4.06
N GLY A 143 -5.97 -17.33 4.34
CA GLY A 143 -4.92 -17.36 5.35
C GLY A 143 -3.63 -16.67 4.91
N GLU A 144 -3.60 -16.12 3.71
CA GLU A 144 -2.49 -15.41 3.07
C GLU A 144 -2.75 -13.91 2.91
N TRP A 145 -3.76 -13.40 3.61
CA TRP A 145 -4.27 -12.03 3.57
C TRP A 145 -5.02 -11.63 2.28
N ILE A 146 -5.95 -10.70 2.46
CA ILE A 146 -6.65 -9.96 1.41
C ILE A 146 -6.30 -8.49 1.60
N TRP A 147 -5.87 -7.81 0.54
CA TRP A 147 -5.61 -6.37 0.57
C TRP A 147 -6.78 -5.62 -0.03
N ALA A 148 -7.22 -4.57 0.64
CA ALA A 148 -8.17 -3.58 0.14
C ALA A 148 -7.54 -2.19 0.22
N SER A 149 -7.47 -1.49 -0.90
CA SER A 149 -6.82 -0.18 -1.02
C SER A 149 -7.83 0.93 -1.14
N PHE A 150 -7.69 1.98 -0.33
CA PHE A 150 -8.55 3.15 -0.36
C PHE A 150 -7.74 4.41 -0.59
N GLU A 151 -8.34 5.38 -1.28
CA GLU A 151 -7.72 6.68 -1.57
C GLU A 151 -8.73 7.81 -1.40
N HIS A 152 -8.24 8.98 -1.00
CA HIS A 152 -9.01 10.21 -1.12
C HIS A 152 -9.25 10.55 -2.59
N VAL A 153 -10.47 10.94 -2.95
CA VAL A 153 -10.90 11.11 -4.35
C VAL A 153 -10.14 12.20 -5.10
N ASP A 154 -9.62 13.20 -4.39
CA ASP A 154 -8.83 14.30 -4.98
C ASP A 154 -7.31 14.05 -4.95
N ASN A 155 -6.84 12.83 -4.69
CA ASN A 155 -5.39 12.58 -4.71
C ASN A 155 -4.79 12.74 -6.11
N SER A 156 -5.32 11.99 -7.08
CA SER A 156 -4.75 11.88 -8.42
C SER A 156 -5.83 11.56 -9.47
N PRO A 157 -5.68 12.08 -10.70
CA PRO A 157 -6.45 11.64 -11.85
C PRO A 157 -6.08 10.20 -12.25
N ASP A 158 -6.85 9.61 -13.15
CA ASP A 158 -6.53 8.30 -13.75
C ASP A 158 -5.63 8.48 -14.98
N CYS A 159 -4.80 7.49 -15.29
CA CYS A 159 -3.82 7.59 -16.37
C CYS A 159 -4.41 7.40 -17.79
N GLN A 160 -5.58 6.75 -17.96
CA GLN A 160 -6.10 6.29 -19.28
C GLN A 160 -7.35 7.03 -19.79
N PRO A 161 -7.62 7.01 -21.12
CA PRO A 161 -8.85 7.56 -21.70
C PRO A 161 -10.11 6.90 -21.12
N GLY A 162 -11.06 7.72 -20.65
CA GLY A 162 -12.29 7.25 -19.99
C GLY A 162 -12.25 7.35 -18.46
N GLY A 163 -11.12 7.76 -17.88
CA GLY A 163 -10.98 8.18 -16.48
C GLY A 163 -11.61 9.55 -16.22
N SER A 164 -11.05 10.33 -15.30
CA SER A 164 -11.33 11.77 -15.19
C SER A 164 -10.88 12.46 -16.49
N ASN A 165 -11.56 12.23 -17.62
CA ASN A 165 -11.27 12.78 -18.93
C ASN A 165 -12.35 13.84 -19.26
N PRO A 166 -11.95 15.09 -19.50
CA PRO A 166 -10.56 15.57 -19.41
C PRO A 166 -10.04 15.51 -17.98
N ILE A 167 -8.72 15.32 -17.81
CA ILE A 167 -8.06 15.51 -16.51
C ILE A 167 -8.45 16.90 -16.09
N ALA A 168 -9.38 16.96 -15.14
CA ALA A 168 -9.97 18.21 -14.75
C ALA A 168 -8.90 19.02 -14.03
N ALA A 169 -9.02 20.35 -14.08
CA ALA A 169 -8.12 21.23 -13.34
C ALA A 169 -8.15 20.96 -11.82
N THR A 170 -9.20 20.29 -11.34
CA THR A 170 -9.50 19.97 -9.95
C THR A 170 -10.04 18.55 -9.85
N GLY A 171 -9.89 17.93 -8.68
CA GLY A 171 -10.50 16.64 -8.37
C GLY A 171 -12.03 16.68 -8.27
N PRO A 172 -12.67 15.52 -8.06
CA PRO A 172 -14.12 15.39 -8.03
C PRO A 172 -14.84 16.27 -7.00
N SER A 173 -14.17 16.67 -5.91
CA SER A 173 -14.75 17.58 -4.92
C SER A 173 -14.64 19.06 -5.29
N GLY A 174 -13.99 19.39 -6.42
CA GLY A 174 -13.66 20.74 -6.84
C GLY A 174 -12.38 21.30 -6.20
N GLN A 175 -11.65 20.51 -5.41
CA GLN A 175 -10.35 20.89 -4.86
C GLN A 175 -9.21 20.64 -5.86
N PRO A 176 -8.09 21.38 -5.79
CA PRO A 176 -6.89 21.00 -6.53
C PRO A 176 -6.45 19.58 -6.19
N TRP A 177 -5.96 18.86 -7.20
CA TRP A 177 -5.41 17.52 -7.00
C TRP A 177 -4.24 17.57 -6.00
N ALA A 178 -4.17 16.61 -5.08
CA ALA A 178 -3.12 16.59 -4.07
C ALA A 178 -1.76 16.17 -4.65
N LEU A 179 -1.74 15.22 -5.59
CA LEU A 179 -0.52 14.62 -6.13
C LEU A 179 -0.34 14.86 -7.65
N PHE A 180 -1.10 15.78 -8.22
CA PHE A 180 -1.02 16.13 -9.63
C PHE A 180 -1.19 17.64 -9.79
N ASP A 181 -0.31 18.30 -10.54
CA ASP A 181 -0.45 19.72 -10.85
C ASP A 181 -0.68 19.92 -12.35
N PRO A 182 -1.93 20.22 -12.76
CA PRO A 182 -2.28 20.50 -14.15
C PRO A 182 -1.46 21.61 -14.80
N THR A 183 -0.90 22.54 -14.01
CA THR A 183 -0.11 23.66 -14.52
C THR A 183 1.32 23.27 -14.86
N THR A 184 1.82 22.17 -14.28
CA THR A 184 3.16 21.61 -14.57
C THR A 184 3.10 20.44 -15.54
N ALA A 185 1.92 19.88 -15.79
CA ALA A 185 1.73 18.80 -16.74
C ALA A 185 1.98 19.27 -18.19
N PRO A 186 2.60 18.44 -19.06
CA PRO A 186 2.78 18.79 -20.47
C PRO A 186 1.46 19.15 -21.16
N ALA A 187 1.47 20.13 -22.06
CA ALA A 187 0.27 20.53 -22.80
C ALA A 187 -0.40 19.36 -23.53
N GLY A 188 0.40 18.39 -24.02
CA GLY A 188 -0.09 17.14 -24.61
C GLY A 188 -0.96 16.33 -23.65
N VAL A 189 -0.52 16.15 -22.40
CA VAL A 189 -1.27 15.45 -21.33
C VAL A 189 -2.57 16.17 -21.02
N MET A 190 -2.52 17.50 -20.88
CA MET A 190 -3.71 18.29 -20.58
C MET A 190 -4.70 18.32 -21.75
N SER A 191 -4.23 18.29 -22.99
CA SER A 191 -5.08 18.25 -24.18
C SER A 191 -5.69 16.88 -24.46
N SER A 192 -4.95 15.79 -24.17
CA SER A 192 -5.44 14.42 -24.36
C SER A 192 -6.30 13.96 -23.20
N GLY A 193 -6.08 14.50 -21.99
CA GLY A 193 -6.63 14.00 -20.74
C GLY A 193 -6.02 12.65 -20.34
N VAL A 194 -4.80 12.35 -20.79
CA VAL A 194 -4.15 11.03 -20.62
C VAL A 194 -2.72 11.23 -20.12
N CYS A 195 -2.41 10.58 -19.00
CA CYS A 195 -1.06 10.47 -18.44
C CYS A 195 -0.43 9.15 -18.88
N ASP A 196 0.70 9.16 -19.57
CA ASP A 196 1.39 7.91 -19.93
C ASP A 196 2.51 7.55 -18.92
N VAL A 197 2.35 6.43 -18.22
CA VAL A 197 3.35 5.87 -17.30
C VAL A 197 4.28 4.84 -17.97
N LYS A 198 4.02 4.49 -19.24
CA LYS A 198 4.75 3.47 -20.02
C LYS A 198 5.66 4.10 -21.07
N ALA A 199 5.29 5.24 -21.64
CA ALA A 199 6.12 5.95 -22.61
C ALA A 199 7.49 6.29 -22.02
N LYS A 200 8.53 6.33 -22.86
CA LYS A 200 9.85 6.84 -22.48
C LYS A 200 10.03 8.28 -22.99
N PRO A 201 10.29 9.26 -22.12
CA PRO A 201 10.27 9.19 -20.65
C PRO A 201 8.83 9.11 -20.10
N PRO A 202 8.61 8.44 -18.95
CA PRO A 202 7.28 8.38 -18.33
C PRO A 202 6.85 9.79 -17.94
N GLN A 203 5.59 10.14 -18.24
CA GLN A 203 5.05 11.48 -18.01
C GLN A 203 4.55 11.65 -16.58
N CYS A 204 4.08 10.56 -15.97
CA CYS A 204 3.51 10.51 -14.63
C CYS A 204 4.12 9.31 -13.88
N ASN A 205 4.10 9.32 -12.55
CA ASN A 205 4.69 8.26 -11.68
C ASN A 205 6.19 7.98 -11.93
N GLY A 206 6.94 8.97 -12.44
CA GLY A 206 8.38 8.86 -12.70
C GLY A 206 9.25 8.79 -11.43
N ASP A 207 10.57 8.80 -11.60
CA ASP A 207 11.51 8.84 -10.46
C ASP A 207 11.47 10.23 -9.78
N PRO A 208 11.09 10.32 -8.48
CA PRO A 208 10.99 11.58 -7.76
C PRO A 208 12.35 12.14 -7.30
N ARG A 209 13.46 11.40 -7.46
CA ARG A 209 14.78 11.82 -6.97
C ARG A 209 15.39 12.90 -7.85
N THR A 210 15.93 13.93 -7.22
CA THR A 210 16.59 15.06 -7.91
C THR A 210 18.11 14.91 -7.99
N ASN A 211 18.70 14.07 -7.15
CA ASN A 211 20.14 13.89 -7.02
C ASN A 211 20.59 12.43 -7.15
N ALA A 212 19.91 11.64 -7.98
CA ALA A 212 20.29 10.25 -8.21
C ALA A 212 21.68 10.14 -8.90
N PRO A 213 22.54 9.17 -8.52
CA PRO A 213 22.32 8.16 -7.48
C PRO A 213 22.42 8.73 -6.05
N CYS A 214 21.58 8.23 -5.14
CA CYS A 214 21.54 8.62 -3.74
C CYS A 214 21.09 7.43 -2.86
N GLY A 215 21.23 7.53 -1.54
CA GLY A 215 20.68 6.54 -0.58
C GLY A 215 21.51 5.26 -0.38
N GLY A 216 22.49 4.99 -1.24
CA GLY A 216 23.43 3.87 -1.08
C GLY A 216 24.62 4.16 -0.15
N THR A 217 25.40 3.12 0.20
CA THR A 217 26.65 3.27 0.98
C THR A 217 27.62 4.21 0.26
N GLY A 218 28.04 5.28 0.93
CA GLY A 218 28.90 6.31 0.35
C GLY A 218 28.21 7.30 -0.60
N GLN A 219 26.88 7.20 -0.77
CA GLN A 219 26.07 8.13 -1.55
C GLN A 219 25.47 9.22 -0.66
N PRO A 220 25.15 10.41 -1.20
CA PRO A 220 24.40 11.42 -0.46
C PRO A 220 23.00 10.93 -0.10
N ALA A 221 22.38 11.59 0.88
CA ALA A 221 20.95 11.42 1.16
C ALA A 221 20.12 11.79 -0.07
N CYS A 222 19.02 11.06 -0.30
CA CYS A 222 18.12 11.36 -1.40
C CYS A 222 17.33 12.65 -1.15
N VAL A 223 17.19 13.45 -2.21
CA VAL A 223 16.33 14.63 -2.24
C VAL A 223 15.21 14.37 -3.23
N PHE A 224 13.98 14.45 -2.74
CA PHE A 224 12.77 14.15 -3.49
C PHE A 224 12.06 15.44 -3.90
N LYS A 225 11.39 15.43 -5.04
CA LYS A 225 10.51 16.51 -5.51
C LYS A 225 9.11 16.00 -5.79
N ALA A 226 8.16 16.91 -5.79
CA ALA A 226 6.85 16.66 -6.36
C ALA A 226 6.97 16.28 -7.84
N ILE A 227 6.20 15.27 -8.24
CA ILE A 227 5.98 14.91 -9.63
C ILE A 227 4.50 14.61 -9.84
N ASN A 228 4.05 14.61 -11.09
CA ASN A 228 2.67 14.27 -11.40
C ASN A 228 2.42 12.77 -11.19
N VAL A 229 1.49 12.46 -10.30
CA VAL A 229 1.03 11.11 -10.00
C VAL A 229 -0.35 10.87 -10.63
N CYS A 230 -0.54 9.72 -11.26
CA CYS A 230 -1.84 9.26 -11.76
C CYS A 230 -2.09 7.82 -11.34
N ARG A 231 -3.37 7.44 -11.24
CA ARG A 231 -3.82 6.08 -10.93
C ARG A 231 -3.83 5.22 -12.20
N THR A 232 -3.09 4.11 -12.17
CA THR A 232 -2.93 3.22 -13.34
C THR A 232 -4.07 2.22 -13.50
N ASP A 233 -4.65 1.76 -12.40
CA ASP A 233 -5.81 0.88 -12.36
C ASP A 233 -7.10 1.68 -12.13
N GLN A 234 -7.77 2.02 -13.23
CA GLN A 234 -8.99 2.80 -13.22
C GLN A 234 -10.22 1.93 -12.86
N LEU A 235 -11.13 2.51 -12.07
CA LEU A 235 -12.48 1.98 -11.93
C LEU A 235 -13.38 2.35 -13.13
N PRO A 236 -14.17 1.41 -13.66
CA PRO A 236 -15.08 1.69 -14.77
C PRO A 236 -16.13 2.73 -14.37
N ALA A 237 -16.55 3.53 -15.36
CA ALA A 237 -17.61 4.51 -15.19
C ALA A 237 -18.97 3.84 -14.90
N GLY A 238 -19.94 4.65 -14.46
CA GLY A 238 -21.34 4.23 -14.31
C GLY A 238 -21.72 3.64 -12.95
N GLY A 239 -20.78 3.49 -12.00
CA GLY A 239 -21.10 3.13 -10.61
C GLY A 239 -21.91 1.84 -10.48
N ALA A 240 -23.02 1.86 -9.74
CA ALA A 240 -23.90 0.70 -9.57
C ALA A 240 -24.80 0.50 -10.80
N SER A 241 -24.57 -0.58 -11.53
CA SER A 241 -25.34 -0.95 -12.73
C SER A 241 -25.42 -2.47 -12.88
N ASN A 242 -26.34 -2.99 -13.69
CA ASN A 242 -26.41 -4.44 -13.98
C ASN A 242 -25.07 -4.98 -14.50
N GLN A 243 -24.35 -4.18 -15.30
CA GLN A 243 -23.03 -4.54 -15.82
C GLN A 243 -21.96 -4.56 -14.72
N ASN A 244 -21.94 -3.55 -13.85
CA ASN A 244 -20.90 -3.42 -12.83
C ASN A 244 -21.13 -4.33 -11.61
N CYS A 245 -22.39 -4.63 -11.30
CA CYS A 245 -22.76 -5.43 -10.13
C CYS A 245 -22.87 -6.94 -10.43
N THR A 246 -22.54 -7.36 -11.64
CA THR A 246 -22.42 -8.78 -11.98
C THR A 246 -21.10 -9.31 -11.43
N VAL A 247 -21.17 -10.29 -10.51
CA VAL A 247 -19.97 -10.92 -9.94
C VAL A 247 -19.21 -11.68 -11.03
N ASP A 248 -18.05 -11.15 -11.39
CA ASP A 248 -17.10 -11.71 -12.35
C ASP A 248 -15.69 -11.70 -11.73
N ASN A 249 -15.03 -12.85 -11.71
CA ASN A 249 -13.73 -13.04 -11.06
C ASN A 249 -12.54 -12.68 -11.97
N THR A 250 -12.77 -12.19 -13.19
CA THR A 250 -11.70 -11.63 -14.03
C THR A 250 -11.19 -10.30 -13.44
N PRO A 251 -9.95 -9.85 -13.75
CA PRO A 251 -9.46 -8.53 -13.31
C PRO A 251 -10.41 -7.38 -13.70
N ALA A 252 -10.96 -7.41 -14.92
CA ALA A 252 -11.95 -6.44 -15.38
C ALA A 252 -13.29 -6.57 -14.63
N GLY A 253 -13.67 -7.79 -14.25
CA GLY A 253 -14.80 -8.07 -13.36
C GLY A 253 -14.59 -7.47 -11.97
N ASN A 254 -13.40 -7.63 -11.38
CA ASN A 254 -13.10 -7.06 -10.06
C ASN A 254 -13.23 -5.52 -10.06
N ALA A 255 -12.66 -4.84 -11.05
CA ALA A 255 -12.78 -3.38 -11.15
C ALA A 255 -14.26 -2.93 -11.26
N ARG A 256 -15.09 -3.68 -11.99
CA ARG A 256 -16.54 -3.47 -12.07
C ARG A 256 -17.23 -3.68 -10.72
N ASN A 257 -16.91 -4.76 -10.02
CA ASN A 257 -17.47 -5.04 -8.69
C ASN A 257 -17.10 -3.95 -7.68
N VAL A 258 -15.86 -3.45 -7.71
CA VAL A 258 -15.41 -2.33 -6.86
C VAL A 258 -16.18 -1.05 -7.20
N ALA A 259 -16.39 -0.74 -8.48
CA ALA A 259 -17.20 0.41 -8.89
C ALA A 259 -18.67 0.29 -8.42
N CYS A 260 -19.25 -0.91 -8.51
CA CYS A 260 -20.58 -1.19 -7.97
C CYS A 260 -20.63 -1.03 -6.44
N LEU A 261 -19.62 -1.56 -5.73
CA LEU A 261 -19.54 -1.50 -4.27
C LEU A 261 -19.46 -0.05 -3.78
N ASN A 262 -18.54 0.75 -4.34
CA ASN A 262 -18.44 2.18 -4.01
C ASN A 262 -19.79 2.87 -4.23
N ALA A 263 -20.39 2.76 -5.43
CA ALA A 263 -21.65 3.42 -5.71
C ALA A 263 -22.83 2.98 -4.81
N THR A 264 -22.79 1.75 -4.28
CA THR A 264 -23.79 1.25 -3.33
C THR A 264 -23.56 1.77 -1.90
N LEU A 265 -22.30 1.99 -1.52
CA LEU A 265 -21.92 2.43 -0.17
C LEU A 265 -21.81 3.94 -0.04
N ASP A 266 -21.43 4.67 -1.08
CA ASP A 266 -21.22 6.13 -1.07
C ASP A 266 -22.42 6.90 -0.48
N PRO A 267 -23.69 6.58 -0.81
CA PRO A 267 -24.85 7.28 -0.22
C PRO A 267 -25.04 7.03 1.29
N GLN A 268 -24.36 6.01 1.84
CA GLN A 268 -24.41 5.62 3.25
C GLN A 268 -23.25 6.22 4.06
N LEU A 269 -22.24 6.76 3.38
CA LEU A 269 -21.10 7.41 4.03
C LEU A 269 -21.47 8.81 4.52
N SER A 270 -20.74 9.30 5.53
CA SER A 270 -20.95 10.63 6.09
C SER A 270 -19.63 11.24 6.56
N GLY A 271 -19.63 12.57 6.70
CA GLY A 271 -18.45 13.32 7.11
C GLY A 271 -17.30 13.16 6.09
N PRO A 272 -16.04 13.07 6.54
CA PRO A 272 -14.91 12.99 5.61
C PRO A 272 -14.91 11.73 4.75
N TRP A 273 -15.59 10.65 5.21
CA TRP A 273 -15.59 9.36 4.54
C TRP A 273 -16.26 9.39 3.16
N THR A 274 -17.12 10.37 2.87
CA THR A 274 -17.68 10.58 1.53
C THR A 274 -16.63 10.92 0.47
N ASN A 275 -15.41 11.25 0.89
CA ASN A 275 -14.31 11.63 0.01
C ASN A 275 -13.24 10.53 -0.11
N TYR A 276 -13.51 9.31 0.37
CA TYR A 276 -12.63 8.15 0.23
C TYR A 276 -13.34 7.02 -0.51
N ARG A 277 -12.63 6.34 -1.39
CA ARG A 277 -13.18 5.21 -2.17
C ARG A 277 -12.24 4.02 -2.19
N LEU A 278 -12.79 2.82 -2.29
CA LEU A 278 -12.04 1.61 -2.59
C LEU A 278 -11.53 1.71 -4.02
N VAL A 279 -10.22 1.63 -4.25
CA VAL A 279 -9.61 1.67 -5.59
C VAL A 279 -9.29 0.29 -6.13
N GLY A 280 -9.24 -0.73 -5.26
CA GLY A 280 -9.13 -2.11 -5.67
C GLY A 280 -8.81 -3.05 -4.52
N THR A 281 -8.80 -4.33 -4.85
CA THR A 281 -8.64 -5.45 -3.92
C THR A 281 -7.79 -6.53 -4.56
N VAL A 282 -6.88 -7.15 -3.82
CA VAL A 282 -6.03 -8.24 -4.34
C VAL A 282 -5.87 -9.35 -3.31
N TRP A 283 -5.92 -10.60 -3.78
CA TRP A 283 -5.83 -11.82 -2.97
C TRP A 283 -5.30 -12.99 -3.81
N VAL A 284 -5.13 -14.17 -3.20
CA VAL A 284 -4.70 -15.38 -3.91
C VAL A 284 -5.90 -16.23 -4.33
N GLU A 285 -5.92 -16.64 -5.60
CA GLU A 285 -7.01 -17.43 -6.16
C GLU A 285 -7.15 -18.79 -5.46
N GLY A 286 -8.38 -19.12 -5.08
CA GLY A 286 -8.71 -20.33 -4.33
C GLY A 286 -8.25 -20.33 -2.87
N GLY A 287 -7.58 -19.27 -2.42
CA GLY A 287 -7.03 -19.14 -1.08
C GLY A 287 -5.86 -20.09 -0.79
N VAL A 288 -5.16 -19.81 0.31
CA VAL A 288 -4.10 -20.66 0.85
C VAL A 288 -4.38 -20.90 2.33
N ALA A 289 -4.03 -22.10 2.79
CA ALA A 289 -4.09 -22.40 4.20
C ALA A 289 -3.17 -21.43 4.97
N PRO A 290 -3.57 -20.99 6.18
CA PRO A 290 -2.85 -19.97 6.94
C PRO A 290 -1.44 -20.36 7.38
N THR A 291 -1.00 -21.59 7.12
CA THR A 291 0.28 -22.15 7.56
C THR A 291 1.04 -22.82 6.42
N GLN A 292 0.83 -22.37 5.19
CA GLN A 292 1.39 -22.97 4.00
C GLN A 292 2.15 -21.94 3.17
N ASP A 293 3.40 -22.27 2.85
CA ASP A 293 4.18 -21.53 1.87
C ASP A 293 3.59 -21.69 0.47
N PHE A 294 3.62 -20.61 -0.29
CA PHE A 294 3.16 -20.59 -1.67
C PHE A 294 3.92 -19.52 -2.45
N ARG A 295 3.88 -19.61 -3.77
CA ARG A 295 4.38 -18.60 -4.70
C ARG A 295 3.25 -17.98 -5.50
N VAL A 296 3.43 -16.74 -5.94
CA VAL A 296 2.49 -16.04 -6.83
C VAL A 296 3.04 -15.99 -8.24
N ASN A 297 2.38 -16.69 -9.17
CA ASN A 297 2.88 -16.95 -10.54
C ASN A 297 3.23 -15.70 -11.35
N ILE A 298 2.49 -14.61 -11.16
CA ILE A 298 2.73 -13.38 -11.91
C ILE A 298 3.97 -12.62 -11.43
N PHE A 299 4.42 -12.84 -10.19
CA PHE A 299 5.57 -12.15 -9.59
C PHE A 299 6.80 -13.03 -9.38
N GLN A 300 6.63 -14.36 -9.40
CA GLN A 300 7.69 -15.30 -9.03
C GLN A 300 7.80 -16.45 -10.02
N GLU A 301 9.04 -16.85 -10.29
CA GLU A 301 9.32 -18.06 -11.06
C GLU A 301 9.03 -19.33 -10.21
N PRO A 302 8.69 -20.45 -10.87
CA PRO A 302 8.45 -21.74 -10.20
C PRO A 302 9.66 -22.18 -9.37
N SER A 303 9.40 -22.91 -8.28
CA SER A 303 10.46 -23.44 -7.41
C SER A 303 10.62 -24.93 -7.54
N ASP A 304 11.87 -25.37 -7.59
CA ASP A 304 12.24 -26.79 -7.55
C ASP A 304 12.04 -27.43 -6.16
N ALA A 305 11.73 -26.64 -5.13
CA ALA A 305 11.61 -27.08 -3.74
C ALA A 305 10.20 -27.60 -3.36
N GLY A 306 9.32 -27.82 -4.33
CA GLY A 306 7.97 -28.35 -4.08
C GLY A 306 7.00 -27.37 -3.42
N VAL A 307 7.33 -26.07 -3.39
CA VAL A 307 6.41 -25.01 -2.96
C VAL A 307 5.33 -24.82 -4.03
N PRO A 308 4.04 -24.86 -3.67
CA PRO A 308 2.96 -24.68 -4.64
C PRO A 308 2.93 -23.26 -5.21
N SER A 309 2.60 -23.20 -6.49
CA SER A 309 2.36 -21.97 -7.25
C SER A 309 0.87 -21.65 -7.27
N LYS A 310 0.52 -20.38 -7.07
CA LYS A 310 -0.85 -19.85 -7.04
C LYS A 310 -0.96 -18.62 -7.92
N ASP A 311 -2.17 -18.38 -8.43
CA ASP A 311 -2.48 -17.17 -9.17
C ASP A 311 -2.99 -16.08 -8.22
N ALA A 312 -2.70 -14.82 -8.53
CA ALA A 312 -3.32 -13.69 -7.86
C ALA A 312 -4.69 -13.40 -8.52
N ALA A 313 -5.64 -12.95 -7.73
CA ALA A 313 -6.97 -12.55 -8.17
C ALA A 313 -7.30 -11.11 -7.71
N GLY A 314 -8.27 -10.51 -8.39
CA GLY A 314 -8.67 -9.12 -8.17
C GLY A 314 -7.92 -8.12 -9.03
N SER A 315 -7.57 -6.98 -8.45
CA SER A 315 -6.77 -5.90 -9.05
C SER A 315 -5.28 -6.24 -8.95
N VAL A 316 -4.85 -7.27 -9.69
CA VAL A 316 -3.50 -7.86 -9.57
C VAL A 316 -2.35 -6.92 -9.93
N HIS A 317 -2.63 -5.83 -10.66
CA HIS A 317 -1.64 -4.82 -11.03
C HIS A 317 -1.71 -3.55 -10.20
N MET A 318 -2.59 -3.52 -9.19
CA MET A 318 -2.89 -2.30 -8.47
C MET A 318 -1.73 -1.89 -7.60
N ALA A 319 -1.33 -0.64 -7.78
CA ALA A 319 -0.43 0.09 -6.91
C ALA A 319 -1.14 1.40 -6.53
N ASN A 320 -1.29 1.65 -5.22
CA ASN A 320 -2.02 2.81 -4.73
C ASN A 320 -1.17 4.08 -4.92
N THR A 321 -1.83 5.17 -5.30
CA THR A 321 -1.17 6.45 -5.60
C THR A 321 -0.40 7.03 -4.42
N THR A 322 -0.72 6.61 -3.20
CA THR A 322 -0.08 7.05 -1.96
C THR A 322 0.91 6.05 -1.37
N MET A 323 0.86 4.75 -1.71
CA MET A 323 1.63 3.71 -1.02
C MET A 323 2.51 2.83 -1.91
N GLU A 324 2.26 2.74 -3.21
CA GLU A 324 3.12 1.99 -4.16
C GLU A 324 3.42 2.86 -5.38
N THR A 325 3.46 4.18 -5.16
CA THR A 325 3.42 5.21 -6.21
C THR A 325 4.41 4.96 -7.34
N TRP A 326 5.64 4.56 -7.02
CA TRP A 326 6.73 4.43 -7.99
C TRP A 326 6.85 3.03 -8.60
N MET A 327 6.16 2.05 -8.01
CA MET A 327 5.96 0.73 -8.61
C MET A 327 4.87 0.75 -9.70
N GLN A 328 4.13 1.86 -9.86
CA GLN A 328 3.12 2.03 -10.92
C GLN A 328 3.73 2.11 -12.33
N THR A 329 5.06 2.21 -12.49
CA THR A 329 5.68 2.27 -13.83
C THR A 329 5.48 0.94 -14.56
N GLY A 330 4.68 0.94 -15.64
CA GLY A 330 4.30 -0.28 -16.36
C GLY A 330 3.02 -0.97 -15.86
N SER A 331 2.38 -0.45 -14.81
CA SER A 331 1.25 -1.07 -14.09
C SER A 331 -0.10 -1.04 -14.82
N THR A 332 -0.28 -0.31 -15.92
CA THR A 332 -1.65 -0.28 -16.49
C THR A 332 -2.02 -1.67 -16.99
N GLY A 333 -2.98 -2.32 -16.32
CA GLY A 333 -3.48 -3.67 -16.61
C GLY A 333 -4.16 -3.85 -17.98
N PHE A 334 -3.89 -2.92 -18.90
CA PHE A 334 -4.32 -2.86 -20.28
C PHE A 334 -3.10 -2.89 -21.20
N GLU A 335 -2.26 -3.92 -21.09
CA GLU A 335 -1.26 -4.19 -22.12
C GLU A 335 -1.92 -4.88 -23.34
N PRO A 336 -1.55 -4.53 -24.58
CA PRO A 336 -1.81 -5.38 -25.73
C PRO A 336 -1.20 -6.79 -25.50
N PRO A 337 -1.70 -7.85 -26.14
CA PRO A 337 -1.29 -9.25 -25.86
C PRO A 337 0.20 -9.59 -25.97
N ASN A 338 1.04 -8.66 -26.42
CA ASN A 338 2.43 -8.88 -26.81
C ASN A 338 3.46 -8.07 -25.98
N VAL A 339 3.06 -7.45 -24.87
CA VAL A 339 3.97 -6.67 -23.99
C VAL A 339 3.87 -7.19 -22.56
N GLN A 340 4.94 -7.80 -22.05
CA GLN A 340 5.05 -8.32 -20.67
C GLN A 340 5.69 -7.27 -19.75
N ASN A 341 4.90 -6.30 -19.29
CA ASN A 341 5.24 -5.44 -18.15
C ASN A 341 4.35 -5.71 -16.91
N ASP A 342 3.45 -6.68 -17.03
CA ASP A 342 2.49 -7.19 -16.04
C ASP A 342 3.15 -7.75 -14.76
N LYS A 343 4.43 -8.15 -14.82
CA LYS A 343 5.17 -8.69 -13.67
C LYS A 343 5.74 -7.66 -12.67
N LYS A 344 5.52 -6.35 -12.89
CA LYS A 344 6.30 -5.28 -12.21
C LYS A 344 5.50 -4.35 -11.28
N ALA A 345 4.20 -4.57 -11.12
CA ALA A 345 3.38 -3.75 -10.25
C ALA A 345 2.33 -4.61 -9.55
N GLY A 346 2.25 -4.49 -8.23
CA GLY A 346 1.25 -5.15 -7.39
C GLY A 346 1.81 -5.51 -6.01
N CYS A 347 0.92 -5.63 -5.02
CA CYS A 347 1.32 -5.89 -3.63
C CYS A 347 2.22 -7.13 -3.49
N PHE A 348 1.89 -8.23 -4.18
CA PHE A 348 2.65 -9.49 -4.09
C PHE A 348 4.04 -9.44 -4.77
N GLN A 349 4.40 -8.35 -5.45
CA GLN A 349 5.77 -8.15 -5.92
C GLN A 349 6.73 -7.96 -4.75
N CYS A 350 6.30 -7.25 -3.71
CA CYS A 350 7.08 -7.05 -2.49
C CYS A 350 6.68 -8.05 -1.41
N HIS A 351 5.42 -8.51 -1.41
CA HIS A 351 4.88 -9.45 -0.42
C HIS A 351 4.82 -10.87 -1.02
N HIS A 352 5.84 -11.70 -0.83
CA HIS A 352 5.83 -13.05 -1.42
C HIS A 352 6.54 -14.12 -0.58
N LEU A 353 6.12 -15.38 -0.73
CA LEU A 353 6.71 -16.54 -0.06
C LEU A 353 7.26 -17.57 -1.07
N PRO A 354 8.10 -18.52 -0.60
CA PRO A 354 9.14 -18.24 0.37
C PRO A 354 9.99 -17.08 -0.16
N ASN A 355 10.47 -16.23 0.75
CA ASN A 355 11.52 -15.27 0.42
C ASN A 355 12.63 -16.06 -0.30
N ALA A 356 12.89 -15.76 -1.58
CA ALA A 356 14.11 -16.24 -2.18
C ALA A 356 15.28 -15.82 -1.26
N PRO A 357 16.41 -16.53 -1.23
CA PRO A 357 17.63 -16.01 -0.63
C PRO A 357 18.07 -14.81 -1.50
N SER A 358 17.39 -13.70 -1.34
CA SER A 358 17.63 -12.46 -2.05
C SER A 358 18.20 -11.51 -1.03
N THR A 359 19.24 -10.83 -1.47
CA THR A 359 20.02 -9.80 -0.79
C THR A 359 19.21 -8.58 -0.32
N ALA A 360 17.88 -8.66 -0.29
CA ALA A 360 16.97 -7.64 0.21
C ALA A 360 16.68 -7.88 1.69
N SER A 361 17.38 -7.11 2.52
CA SER A 361 17.48 -7.12 3.99
C SER A 361 16.17 -6.89 4.79
N PHE A 362 15.00 -7.24 4.26
CA PHE A 362 13.71 -7.05 4.95
C PHE A 362 13.22 -8.39 5.48
N PRO A 363 13.28 -8.65 6.80
CA PRO A 363 12.57 -9.79 7.35
C PRO A 363 11.06 -9.58 7.15
N GLN A 364 10.50 -10.26 6.15
CA GLN A 364 9.06 -10.43 6.04
C GLN A 364 8.67 -11.62 6.91
N GLY A 365 7.58 -11.49 7.63
CA GLY A 365 6.93 -12.61 8.30
C GLY A 365 5.50 -12.65 7.80
N ASP A 366 5.11 -13.76 7.15
CA ASP A 366 3.74 -13.97 6.69
C ASP A 366 3.24 -12.85 5.79
N LEU A 367 4.00 -12.52 4.75
CA LEU A 367 3.67 -11.46 3.80
C LEU A 367 3.46 -10.09 4.45
N SER A 368 4.03 -9.83 5.63
CA SER A 368 4.01 -8.51 6.24
C SER A 368 5.41 -7.96 6.45
N HIS A 369 5.59 -6.69 6.09
CA HIS A 369 6.78 -5.91 6.39
C HIS A 369 6.80 -5.37 7.82
N ILE A 370 5.79 -5.63 8.64
CA ILE A 370 5.69 -5.10 10.01
C ILE A 370 6.89 -5.52 10.88
N PHE A 371 7.49 -6.68 10.59
CA PHE A 371 8.66 -7.20 11.30
C PHE A 371 9.99 -6.62 10.81
N SER A 372 10.00 -5.85 9.71
CA SER A 372 11.21 -5.35 9.04
C SER A 372 12.16 -4.55 9.95
N LYS A 373 11.63 -3.80 10.92
CA LYS A 373 12.44 -2.96 11.82
C LYS A 373 12.80 -3.61 13.14
N ILE A 374 12.37 -4.85 13.38
CA ILE A 374 12.80 -5.60 14.57
C ILE A 374 14.32 -5.81 14.54
N LYS A 375 14.90 -6.03 13.36
CA LYS A 375 16.33 -6.33 13.18
C LYS A 375 17.25 -5.10 13.18
N THR A 376 16.74 -3.90 12.90
CA THR A 376 17.61 -2.73 12.71
C THR A 376 17.95 -2.00 14.01
N GLY A 377 17.25 -2.25 15.12
CA GLY A 377 17.45 -1.53 16.38
C GLY A 377 17.41 0.00 16.21
N ALA A 378 16.82 0.49 15.11
CA ALA A 378 17.11 1.80 14.59
C ALA A 378 16.34 2.87 15.35
N THR A 379 17.06 3.61 16.19
CA THR A 379 16.81 5.04 16.35
C THR A 379 16.68 5.66 14.97
N THR A 380 15.50 6.18 14.71
CA THR A 380 14.99 6.76 13.47
C THR A 380 16.01 7.64 12.73
N LYS A 381 16.20 7.40 11.42
CA LYS A 381 16.60 8.49 10.52
C LYS A 381 15.36 9.31 10.25
N LEU A 382 15.23 10.47 10.91
CA LEU A 382 14.35 11.52 10.45
C LEU A 382 14.83 11.92 9.05
N VAL A 383 13.97 11.81 8.05
CA VAL A 383 14.22 12.45 6.76
C VAL A 383 14.09 13.95 7.02
N GLU A 384 15.20 14.69 6.97
CA GLU A 384 15.14 16.14 6.91
C GLU A 384 14.56 16.53 5.55
N VAL A 385 13.29 16.90 5.55
CA VAL A 385 12.65 17.59 4.42
C VAL A 385 13.00 19.06 4.56
N LYS A 386 13.61 19.65 3.53
CA LYS A 386 13.92 21.09 3.45
C LYS A 386 12.78 21.87 2.82
#